data_AF-A0A8H4TM61-F1
#
_entry.id   AF-A0A8H4TM61-F1
#
_cell.length_a   1.000
_cell.length_b   1.000
_cell.length_c   1.000
_cell.angle_alpha   90.00
_cell.angle_beta   90.00
_cell.angle_gamma   90.00
#
_symmetry.space_group_name_H-M   'P 1'
#
loop_
_entity.id
_entity.type
_entity.pdbx_description
1 polymer ?
#
loop_
_entity_poly.entity_id
_entity_poly.type
_entity_poly.pdbx_seq_one_letter_code
_entity_poly.pdbx_strand_id
1 'polypeptide(L)'
;MFEGPHGPPHHGHPPGPPPPGAHHGHHEPPTSTIYEQISKSKHTRIFTRIINQYDEVVKYLNSTSANYTVFVPIDAAFEGIDHPHHNISKKAILHWLEYHISPEVYTLHDFFDVQTVPTLTHEETKSKFPQRLSTSFTHKGLTLNFHSHVIRHDI
;
A
#
# COMPACT_ATOMS: atom_id res chain seq x y z
N MET A 1 -33.20 51.43 -45.66
CA MET A 1 -33.68 52.14 -44.46
C MET A 1 -34.55 51.17 -43.68
N PHE A 2 -34.08 50.75 -42.48
CA PHE A 2 -34.83 50.35 -41.26
C PHE A 2 -35.96 49.28 -41.37
N GLU A 3 -36.16 48.24 -40.56
CA GLU A 3 -35.69 47.67 -39.28
C GLU A 3 -36.18 46.20 -39.28
N GLY A 4 -35.38 45.16 -38.97
CA GLY A 4 -35.19 44.59 -37.63
C GLY A 4 -36.34 43.64 -37.19
N PRO A 5 -36.17 42.29 -37.15
CA PRO A 5 -37.22 41.40 -36.68
C PRO A 5 -37.33 41.39 -35.15
N HIS A 6 -38.56 41.39 -34.66
CA HIS A 6 -38.95 41.27 -33.27
C HIS A 6 -38.38 40.00 -32.62
N GLY A 7 -37.46 40.15 -31.66
CA GLY A 7 -37.07 39.08 -30.75
C GLY A 7 -38.08 38.92 -29.60
N PRO A 8 -38.33 37.70 -29.11
CA PRO A 8 -39.20 37.49 -27.95
C PRO A 8 -38.54 38.01 -26.65
N PRO A 9 -39.34 38.33 -25.61
CA PRO A 9 -38.85 38.98 -24.39
C PRO A 9 -37.88 38.09 -23.62
N HIS A 10 -36.79 38.69 -23.15
CA HIS A 10 -35.79 38.06 -22.28
C HIS A 10 -36.41 37.72 -20.92
N HIS A 11 -36.68 36.43 -20.68
CA HIS A 11 -36.93 35.92 -19.34
C HIS A 11 -35.59 35.74 -18.61
N GLY A 12 -35.29 36.66 -17.70
CA GLY A 12 -34.13 36.58 -16.81
C GLY A 12 -34.16 35.27 -16.01
N HIS A 13 -33.17 34.42 -16.25
CA HIS A 13 -32.95 33.23 -15.44
C HIS A 13 -32.39 33.67 -14.08
N PRO A 14 -32.89 33.14 -12.95
CA PRO A 14 -32.20 33.33 -11.67
C PRO A 14 -30.81 32.68 -11.74
N PRO A 15 -29.79 33.25 -11.07
CA PRO A 15 -28.48 32.63 -11.02
C PRO A 15 -28.62 31.25 -10.38
N GLY A 16 -28.26 30.21 -11.14
CA GLY A 16 -28.19 28.84 -10.63
C GLY A 16 -27.17 28.75 -9.48
N PRO A 17 -27.30 27.73 -8.61
CA PRO A 17 -26.31 27.49 -7.57
C PRO A 17 -24.92 27.30 -8.21
N PRO A 18 -23.83 27.75 -7.55
CA PRO A 18 -22.49 27.54 -8.07
C PRO A 18 -22.22 26.03 -8.25
N PRO A 19 -21.45 25.64 -9.28
CA PRO A 19 -21.11 24.23 -9.48
C PRO A 19 -20.45 23.68 -8.20
N PRO A 20 -20.72 22.43 -7.81
CA PRO A 20 -20.05 21.81 -6.67
C PRO A 20 -18.55 21.93 -6.89
N GLY A 21 -17.87 22.60 -5.96
CA GLY A 21 -16.43 22.78 -6.01
C GLY A 21 -15.76 21.46 -6.30
N ALA A 22 -14.91 21.43 -7.33
CA ALA A 22 -13.97 20.37 -7.53
C ALA A 22 -13.09 20.28 -6.27
N HIS A 23 -13.42 19.35 -5.39
CA HIS A 23 -12.54 18.93 -4.31
C HIS A 23 -11.35 18.23 -4.97
N HIS A 24 -10.37 19.02 -5.41
CA HIS A 24 -9.05 18.52 -5.70
C HIS A 24 -8.47 18.02 -4.37
N GLY A 25 -8.61 16.71 -4.15
CA GLY A 25 -7.82 16.01 -3.15
C GLY A 25 -6.36 16.22 -3.53
N HIS A 26 -5.70 17.12 -2.81
CA HIS A 26 -4.25 17.26 -2.87
C HIS A 26 -3.65 15.97 -2.33
N HIS A 27 -3.47 14.97 -3.19
CA HIS A 27 -2.45 13.95 -2.98
C HIS A 27 -1.12 14.65 -3.22
N GLU A 28 -0.58 15.28 -2.18
CA GLU A 28 0.85 15.56 -2.19
C GLU A 28 1.59 14.24 -2.40
N PRO A 29 2.57 14.18 -3.31
CA PRO A 29 3.40 12.99 -3.44
C PRO A 29 4.04 12.71 -2.08
N PRO A 30 4.13 11.43 -1.66
CA PRO A 30 4.68 11.09 -0.35
C PRO A 30 6.09 11.67 -0.24
N THR A 31 6.26 12.62 0.67
CA THR A 31 7.55 13.30 0.92
C THR A 31 8.53 12.40 1.69
N SER A 32 8.04 11.28 2.21
CA SER A 32 8.75 10.34 3.07
C SER A 32 8.93 8.99 2.38
N THR A 33 10.06 8.33 2.62
CA THR A 33 10.31 6.96 2.13
C THR A 33 9.47 5.92 2.88
N ILE A 34 9.34 4.71 2.33
CA ILE A 34 8.64 3.60 3.00
C ILE A 34 9.27 3.34 4.38
N TYR A 35 10.61 3.37 4.45
CA TYR A 35 11.34 3.26 5.72
C TYR A 35 10.93 4.34 6.73
N GLU A 36 10.81 5.59 6.28
CA GLU A 36 10.44 6.71 7.14
C GLU A 36 8.99 6.59 7.65
N GLN A 37 8.06 6.13 6.82
CA GLN A 37 6.68 5.87 7.24
C GLN A 37 6.60 4.76 8.31
N ILE A 38 7.30 3.65 8.07
CA ILE A 38 7.34 2.51 8.99
C ILE A 38 8.00 2.89 10.31
N SER A 39 9.10 3.66 10.28
CA SER A 39 9.82 4.07 11.48
C SER A 39 9.08 5.13 12.31
N LYS A 40 8.28 6.00 11.69
CA LYS A 40 7.43 6.98 12.39
C LYS A 40 6.19 6.35 13.04
N SER A 41 5.75 5.19 12.57
CA SER A 41 4.54 4.54 13.07
C SER A 41 4.73 3.91 14.46
N LYS A 42 3.82 4.23 15.38
CA LYS A 42 3.80 3.68 16.75
C LYS A 42 3.37 2.20 16.84
N HIS A 43 2.89 1.63 15.74
CA HIS A 43 2.32 0.28 15.67
C HIS A 43 3.23 -0.73 14.98
N THR A 44 4.39 -0.32 14.48
CA THR A 44 5.33 -1.13 13.70
C THR A 44 6.70 -1.20 14.37
N ARG A 45 6.76 -0.98 15.68
CA ARG A 45 8.02 -0.85 16.44
C ARG A 45 8.86 -2.12 16.40
N ILE A 46 8.23 -3.29 16.51
CA ILE A 46 8.91 -4.59 16.45
C ILE A 46 9.48 -4.80 15.05
N PHE A 47 8.68 -4.51 14.02
CA PHE A 47 9.13 -4.59 12.63
C PHE A 47 10.31 -3.65 12.35
N THR A 48 10.23 -2.39 12.77
CA THR A 48 11.33 -1.41 12.65
C THR A 48 12.61 -1.90 13.34
N ARG A 49 12.48 -2.54 14.50
CA ARG A 49 13.63 -3.12 15.23
C ARG A 49 14.28 -4.28 14.48
N ILE A 50 13.50 -5.08 13.74
CA ILE A 50 14.02 -6.19 12.93
C ILE A 50 14.76 -5.64 11.70
N ILE A 51 14.15 -4.72 10.94
CA ILE A 51 14.77 -4.18 9.72
C ILE A 51 16.06 -3.41 10.04
N ASN A 52 16.13 -2.69 11.17
CA ASN A 52 17.32 -1.93 11.57
C ASN A 52 18.54 -2.81 11.88
N GLN A 53 18.39 -4.13 11.97
CA GLN A 53 19.53 -5.05 12.09
C GLN A 53 20.18 -5.38 10.74
N TYR A 54 19.54 -4.99 9.63
CA TYR A 54 19.95 -5.32 8.27
C TYR A 54 20.04 -4.05 7.40
N ASP A 55 21.25 -3.47 7.34
CA ASP A 55 21.51 -2.24 6.58
C ASP A 55 21.10 -2.35 5.10
N GLU A 56 21.21 -3.55 4.51
CA GLU A 56 20.79 -3.82 3.13
C GLU A 56 19.29 -3.59 2.92
N VAL A 57 18.45 -3.98 3.89
CA VAL A 57 17.00 -3.81 3.84
C VAL A 57 16.63 -2.34 4.10
N VAL A 58 17.27 -1.71 5.07
CA VAL A 58 17.07 -0.26 5.34
C VAL A 58 17.42 0.55 4.10
N LYS A 59 18.57 0.28 3.47
CA LYS A 59 18.98 0.95 2.24
C LYS A 59 17.99 0.74 1.09
N TYR A 60 17.44 -0.46 0.97
CA TYR A 60 16.46 -0.79 -0.05
C TYR A 60 15.12 -0.05 0.18
N LEU A 61 14.60 -0.06 1.40
CA LEU A 61 13.36 0.61 1.78
C LEU A 61 13.48 2.14 1.83
N ASN A 62 14.69 2.67 1.98
CA ASN A 62 14.99 4.09 1.93
C ASN A 62 15.35 4.59 0.52
N SER A 63 15.36 3.70 -0.47
CA SER A 63 15.59 4.06 -1.87
C SER A 63 14.31 4.65 -2.46
N THR A 64 14.43 5.78 -3.16
CA THR A 64 13.35 6.39 -3.94
C THR A 64 13.33 5.92 -5.39
N SER A 65 14.30 5.10 -5.81
CA SER A 65 14.50 4.74 -7.21
C SER A 65 13.62 3.59 -7.69
N ALA A 66 12.94 2.88 -6.79
CA ALA A 66 12.13 1.75 -7.17
C ALA A 66 10.83 1.69 -6.35
N ASN A 67 9.75 1.33 -7.04
CA ASN A 67 8.42 1.34 -6.49
C ASN A 67 8.02 -0.10 -6.14
N TYR A 68 7.60 -0.31 -4.89
CA TYR A 68 7.29 -1.61 -4.33
C TYR A 68 6.07 -1.54 -3.42
N THR A 69 5.42 -2.68 -3.20
CA THR A 69 4.38 -2.82 -2.17
C THR A 69 4.95 -3.58 -0.98
N VAL A 70 4.82 -3.04 0.23
CA VAL A 70 5.32 -3.67 1.46
C VAL A 70 4.18 -3.99 2.40
N PHE A 71 4.02 -5.26 2.75
CA PHE A 71 3.08 -5.74 3.74
C PHE A 71 3.72 -5.69 5.12
N VAL A 72 3.37 -4.70 5.93
CA VAL A 72 4.04 -4.48 7.22
C VAL A 72 3.20 -5.07 8.37
N PRO A 73 3.68 -6.10 9.07
CA PRO A 73 2.99 -6.62 10.25
C PRO A 73 3.08 -5.61 11.41
N ILE A 74 1.95 -5.43 12.09
CA ILE A 74 1.87 -4.61 13.31
C ILE A 74 2.45 -5.33 14.52
N ASP A 75 2.75 -4.60 15.57
CA ASP A 75 3.31 -5.14 16.82
C ASP A 75 2.43 -6.28 17.40
N ALA A 76 1.11 -6.16 17.29
CA ALA A 76 0.16 -7.20 17.74
C ALA A 76 0.28 -8.52 16.94
N ALA A 77 0.80 -8.49 15.71
CA ALA A 77 1.04 -9.70 14.93
C ALA A 77 2.17 -10.56 15.51
N PHE A 78 3.02 -9.99 16.37
CA PHE A 78 4.12 -10.69 17.04
C PHE A 78 3.74 -11.22 18.43
N GLU A 79 2.63 -10.76 19.02
CA GLU A 79 2.23 -11.14 20.39
C GLU A 79 1.93 -12.64 20.55
N GLY A 80 1.50 -13.32 19.47
CA GLY A 80 1.20 -14.75 19.47
C GLY A 80 2.38 -15.67 19.11
N ILE A 81 3.59 -15.12 18.93
CA ILE A 81 4.77 -15.91 18.56
C ILE A 81 5.50 -16.35 19.84
N ASP A 82 5.17 -17.54 20.33
CA ASP A 82 5.71 -18.16 21.57
C ASP A 82 7.18 -18.61 21.47
N HIS A 83 7.98 -18.07 20.57
CA HIS A 83 9.36 -18.50 20.37
C HIS A 83 10.35 -17.42 20.82
N PRO A 84 11.16 -17.67 21.86
CA PRO A 84 12.21 -16.76 22.24
C PRO A 84 13.17 -16.65 21.05
N HIS A 85 13.25 -15.46 20.46
CA HIS A 85 13.99 -15.05 19.27
C HIS A 85 15.52 -15.27 19.34
N HIS A 86 16.01 -16.26 20.07
CA HIS A 86 17.43 -16.41 20.35
C HIS A 86 18.23 -17.06 19.22
N ASN A 87 17.62 -17.66 18.19
CA ASN A 87 18.36 -18.34 17.11
C ASN A 87 17.64 -18.33 15.74
N ILE A 88 17.00 -17.23 15.35
CA ILE A 88 16.56 -17.10 13.95
C ILE A 88 17.78 -16.70 13.11
N SER A 89 18.14 -17.51 12.12
CA SER A 89 19.27 -17.22 11.25
C SER A 89 19.05 -15.93 10.43
N LYS A 90 20.12 -15.18 10.13
CA LYS A 90 20.06 -14.00 9.24
C LYS A 90 19.35 -14.32 7.91
N LYS A 91 19.64 -15.49 7.32
CA LYS A 91 18.99 -15.95 6.07
C LYS A 91 17.47 -16.09 6.23
N ALA A 92 17.01 -16.66 7.34
CA ALA A 92 15.57 -16.82 7.59
C ALA A 92 14.86 -15.47 7.76
N ILE A 93 15.48 -14.49 8.41
CA ILE A 93 14.90 -13.15 8.54
C ILE A 93 14.86 -12.43 7.19
N LEU A 94 15.93 -12.52 6.39
CA LEU A 94 15.94 -11.93 5.04
C LEU A 94 14.84 -12.53 4.16
N HIS A 95 14.73 -13.86 4.14
CA HIS A 95 13.68 -14.55 3.39
C HIS A 95 12.27 -14.17 3.88
N TRP A 96 12.09 -14.03 5.20
CA TRP A 96 10.83 -13.53 5.76
C TRP A 96 10.54 -12.09 5.33
N LEU A 97 11.53 -11.20 5.27
CA LEU A 97 11.36 -9.82 4.79
C LEU A 97 11.02 -9.77 3.30
N GLU A 98 11.71 -10.56 2.47
CA GLU A 98 11.44 -10.68 1.03
C GLU A 98 10.01 -11.13 0.75
N TYR A 99 9.45 -11.98 1.63
CA TYR A 99 8.07 -12.46 1.51
C TYR A 99 7.05 -11.35 1.75
N HIS A 100 7.41 -10.33 2.53
CA HIS A 100 6.56 -9.18 2.82
C HIS A 100 6.70 -8.06 1.78
N ILE A 101 7.55 -8.22 0.77
CA ILE A 101 7.79 -7.19 -0.25
C ILE A 101 7.39 -7.74 -1.62
N SER A 102 6.57 -6.98 -2.33
CA SER A 102 6.25 -7.22 -3.73
C SER A 102 7.08 -6.30 -4.64
N PRO A 103 7.66 -6.83 -5.73
CA PRO A 103 8.35 -6.01 -6.73
C PRO A 103 7.41 -5.07 -7.51
N GLU A 104 6.09 -5.27 -7.42
CA GLU A 104 5.07 -4.49 -8.11
C GLU A 104 4.34 -3.55 -7.14
N VAL A 105 3.77 -2.47 -7.66
CA VAL A 105 3.01 -1.49 -6.90
C VAL A 105 1.53 -1.81 -7.02
N TYR A 106 0.88 -1.99 -5.88
CA TYR A 106 -0.55 -2.22 -5.77
C TYR A 106 -1.15 -1.18 -4.83
N THR A 107 -2.20 -0.53 -5.31
CA THR A 107 -3.13 0.25 -4.49
C THR A 107 -4.24 -0.67 -3.96
N LEU A 108 -5.04 -0.22 -2.99
CA LEU A 108 -6.19 -1.01 -2.53
C LEU A 108 -7.12 -1.40 -3.70
N HIS A 109 -7.28 -0.53 -4.69
CA HIS A 109 -8.17 -0.77 -5.82
C HIS A 109 -7.69 -1.90 -6.73
N ASP A 110 -6.38 -2.08 -6.90
CA ASP A 110 -5.82 -3.12 -7.76
C ASP A 110 -6.16 -4.53 -7.22
N PHE A 111 -6.33 -4.67 -5.90
CA PHE A 111 -6.72 -5.95 -5.27
C PHE A 111 -8.15 -6.39 -5.58
N PHE A 112 -8.98 -5.56 -6.22
CA PHE A 112 -10.28 -6.03 -6.74
C PHE A 112 -10.09 -6.87 -8.01
N ASP A 113 -9.04 -6.60 -8.77
CA ASP A 113 -8.76 -7.25 -10.05
C ASP A 113 -7.73 -8.38 -9.92
N VAL A 114 -6.82 -8.30 -8.92
CA VAL A 114 -5.83 -9.35 -8.67
C VAL A 114 -6.23 -10.27 -7.52
N GLN A 115 -6.10 -11.57 -7.75
CA GLN A 115 -6.32 -12.61 -6.72
C GLN A 115 -5.03 -12.99 -5.99
N THR A 116 -3.88 -12.62 -6.55
CA THR A 116 -2.57 -13.08 -6.10
C THR A 116 -1.49 -12.08 -6.47
N VAL A 117 -0.53 -11.86 -5.57
CA VAL A 117 0.56 -10.90 -5.72
C VAL A 117 1.91 -11.62 -5.63
N PRO A 118 2.86 -11.36 -6.55
CA PRO A 118 4.21 -11.92 -6.44
C PRO A 118 4.99 -11.27 -5.29
N THR A 119 5.85 -12.04 -4.65
CA THR A 119 6.80 -11.53 -3.63
C THR A 119 8.23 -11.61 -4.15
N LEU A 120 9.18 -10.95 -3.48
CA LEU A 120 10.61 -11.08 -3.82
C LEU A 120 11.17 -12.47 -3.48
N THR A 121 10.51 -13.18 -2.56
CA THR A 121 10.85 -14.55 -2.23
C THR A 121 10.61 -15.49 -3.39
N HIS A 122 11.57 -16.38 -3.65
CA HIS A 122 11.43 -17.48 -4.60
C HIS A 122 11.35 -18.79 -3.82
N GLU A 123 10.51 -19.72 -4.26
CA GLU A 123 10.49 -21.04 -3.63
C GLU A 123 11.85 -21.75 -3.80
N GLU A 124 12.32 -22.44 -2.76
CA GLU A 124 13.54 -23.27 -2.84
C GLU A 124 13.36 -24.53 -3.73
N THR A 125 12.15 -24.74 -4.27
CA THR A 125 11.88 -25.78 -5.27
C THR A 125 12.45 -25.35 -6.64
N LYS A 126 12.76 -26.29 -7.55
CA LYS A 126 13.39 -26.03 -8.87
C LYS A 126 12.60 -25.09 -9.81
N SER A 127 11.51 -24.48 -9.34
CA SER A 127 10.62 -23.61 -10.07
C SER A 127 11.18 -22.18 -10.11
N LYS A 128 11.21 -21.56 -11.29
CA LYS A 128 11.75 -20.20 -11.49
C LYS A 128 10.78 -19.08 -11.07
N PHE A 129 9.68 -19.40 -10.39
CA PHE A 129 8.60 -18.46 -10.13
C PHE A 129 8.66 -17.92 -8.70
N PRO A 130 8.31 -16.63 -8.50
CA PRO A 130 8.23 -16.05 -7.17
C PRO A 130 7.12 -16.71 -6.36
N GLN A 131 7.31 -16.80 -5.05
CA GLN A 131 6.26 -17.15 -4.10
C GLN A 131 5.17 -16.07 -4.17
N ARG A 132 3.89 -16.48 -4.13
CA ARG A 132 2.75 -15.56 -4.29
C ARG A 132 1.90 -15.49 -3.03
N LEU A 133 1.42 -14.30 -2.72
CA LEU A 133 0.44 -14.01 -1.67
C LEU A 133 -0.96 -14.07 -2.27
N SER A 134 -1.86 -14.87 -1.69
CA SER A 134 -3.27 -14.82 -2.09
C SER A 134 -3.94 -13.60 -1.47
N THR A 135 -4.72 -12.89 -2.27
CA THR A 135 -5.43 -11.68 -1.86
C THR A 135 -6.92 -11.89 -2.12
N SER A 136 -7.75 -11.55 -1.13
CA SER A 136 -9.19 -11.66 -1.27
C SER A 136 -9.91 -10.66 -0.39
N PHE A 137 -11.04 -10.14 -0.85
CA PHE A 137 -11.90 -9.29 -0.05
C PHE A 137 -12.92 -10.11 0.73
N THR A 138 -13.01 -9.85 2.03
CA THR A 138 -13.98 -10.45 2.94
C THR A 138 -14.75 -9.36 3.68
N HIS A 139 -15.72 -9.74 4.51
CA HIS A 139 -16.41 -8.80 5.41
C HIS A 139 -15.47 -8.07 6.40
N LYS A 140 -14.23 -8.57 6.59
CA LYS A 140 -13.18 -7.94 7.41
C LYS A 140 -12.22 -7.07 6.61
N GLY A 141 -12.50 -6.82 5.32
CA GLY A 141 -11.62 -6.09 4.41
C GLY A 141 -10.72 -6.99 3.56
N LEU A 142 -9.64 -6.41 3.05
CA LEU A 142 -8.63 -7.12 2.27
C LEU A 142 -7.89 -8.12 3.17
N THR A 143 -7.85 -9.38 2.73
CA THR A 143 -7.18 -10.47 3.42
C THR A 143 -5.99 -10.99 2.61
N LEU A 144 -4.93 -11.37 3.32
CA LEU A 144 -3.73 -11.99 2.77
C LEU A 144 -3.68 -13.44 3.26
N ASN A 145 -3.53 -14.38 2.33
CA ASN A 145 -3.52 -15.83 2.58
C ASN A 145 -4.67 -16.30 3.49
N PHE A 146 -5.86 -15.74 3.31
CA PHE A 146 -7.12 -16.10 4.01
C PHE A 146 -7.16 -15.84 5.53
N HIS A 147 -6.03 -15.53 6.19
CA HIS A 147 -5.93 -15.38 7.64
C HIS A 147 -5.58 -13.96 8.08
N SER A 148 -4.64 -13.32 7.39
CA SER A 148 -4.19 -11.98 7.73
C SER A 148 -5.15 -10.95 7.13
N HIS A 149 -5.38 -9.85 7.82
CA HIS A 149 -6.25 -8.77 7.36
C HIS A 149 -5.50 -7.44 7.34
N VAL A 150 -5.73 -6.65 6.30
CA VAL A 150 -5.12 -5.33 6.13
C VAL A 150 -5.95 -4.29 6.88
N ILE A 151 -5.35 -3.66 7.88
CA ILE A 151 -6.01 -2.65 8.75
C ILE A 151 -5.81 -1.23 8.21
N ARG A 152 -4.74 -1.01 7.44
CA ARG A 152 -4.39 0.27 6.81
C ARG A 152 -3.74 0.00 5.45
N HIS A 153 -4.11 0.77 4.44
CA HIS A 153 -3.64 0.67 3.05
C HIS A 153 -3.27 2.07 2.52
N ASP A 154 -2.56 2.11 1.38
CA ASP A 154 -2.21 3.32 0.63
C ASP A 154 -1.61 4.46 1.50
N ILE A 155 -0.49 4.14 2.17
CA ILE A 155 0.20 5.04 3.11
C ILE A 155 1.35 5.83 2.49
#